data_AF-I4HDM2-F1
#
_entry.id   AF-I4HDM2-F1
#
_cell.length_a   1.000
_cell.length_b   1.000
_cell.length_c   1.000
_cell.angle_alpha   90.00
_cell.angle_beta   90.00
_cell.angle_gamma   90.00
#
_symmetry.space_group_name_H-M   'P 1'
#
loop_
_entity.id
_entity.type
_entity.pdbx_description
1 polymer ?
#
loop_
_entity_poly.entity_id
_entity_poly.type
_entity_poly.pdbx_seq_one_letter_code
_entity_poly.pdbx_strand_id
1 'polypeptide(L)'
;MGLVSAKIQLSNPVDRSLSPLETAALADTGALHLCIPAHIQIQLKLTEIDRKEVILADGSRQLVPYVGPIEIRFKNRVGFVGALVMGDQVLLGAIPMEDLDLIVIPATRTIDINPNSPNVATSIAK
;
A
#
# COMPACT_ATOMS: atom_id res chain seq x y z
N MET A 1 12.24 9.65 12.92
CA MET A 1 11.34 8.59 13.45
C MET A 1 11.88 7.26 12.96
N GLY A 2 11.86 6.18 13.74
CA GLY A 2 12.34 4.87 13.25
C GLY A 2 11.46 4.33 12.12
N LEU A 3 12.01 3.50 11.24
CA LEU A 3 11.27 2.85 10.16
C LEU A 3 10.20 1.94 10.78
N VAL A 4 8.92 2.21 10.47
CA VAL A 4 7.77 1.39 10.88
C VAL A 4 7.36 0.55 9.69
N SER A 5 7.30 -0.78 9.84
CA SER A 5 6.94 -1.67 8.74
C SER A 5 5.91 -2.71 9.15
N ALA A 6 5.21 -3.25 8.17
CA ALA A 6 4.27 -4.33 8.33
C ALA A 6 4.44 -5.35 7.21
N LYS A 7 4.27 -6.64 7.53
CA LYS A 7 4.16 -7.68 6.51
C LYS A 7 2.73 -7.68 5.99
N ILE A 8 2.57 -7.39 4.71
CA ILE A 8 1.28 -7.35 4.01
C ILE A 8 1.26 -8.38 2.90
N GLN A 9 0.07 -8.76 2.46
CA GLN A 9 -0.11 -9.58 1.26
C GLN A 9 -0.72 -8.72 0.15
N LEU A 10 -0.11 -8.78 -1.04
CA LEU A 10 -0.56 -8.11 -2.25
C LEU A 10 -0.98 -9.17 -3.27
N SER A 11 -2.11 -8.98 -3.94
CA SER A 11 -2.54 -9.88 -5.00
C SER A 11 -3.25 -9.15 -6.13
N ASN A 12 -3.34 -9.80 -7.29
CA ASN A 12 -4.14 -9.32 -8.41
C ASN A 12 -5.54 -9.93 -8.31
N PRO A 13 -6.59 -9.13 -8.01
CA PRO A 13 -7.93 -9.67 -7.85
C PRO A 13 -8.61 -10.05 -9.16
N VAL A 14 -8.08 -9.58 -10.30
CA VAL A 14 -8.58 -9.88 -11.65
C VAL A 14 -8.08 -11.25 -12.12
N ASP A 15 -6.79 -11.56 -11.88
CA ASP A 15 -6.20 -12.87 -12.19
C ASP A 15 -5.87 -13.65 -10.92
N ARG A 16 -6.88 -14.38 -10.42
CA ARG A 16 -6.78 -15.21 -9.21
C ARG A 16 -5.95 -16.50 -9.39
N SER A 17 -5.45 -16.77 -10.60
CA SER A 17 -4.51 -17.89 -10.81
C SER A 17 -3.10 -17.56 -10.30
N LEU A 18 -2.79 -16.28 -10.13
CA LEU A 18 -1.53 -15.82 -9.59
C LEU A 18 -1.48 -16.01 -8.07
N SER A 19 -0.34 -16.47 -7.57
CA SER A 19 -0.13 -16.55 -6.13
C SER A 19 0.01 -15.15 -5.52
N PRO A 20 -0.64 -14.85 -4.38
CA PRO A 20 -0.39 -13.62 -3.64
C PRO A 20 1.07 -13.49 -3.23
N LEU A 21 1.57 -12.26 -3.19
CA LEU A 21 2.91 -11.94 -2.74
C LEU A 21 2.88 -11.40 -1.31
N GLU A 22 3.59 -12.05 -0.39
CA GLU A 22 3.86 -11.48 0.92
C GLU A 22 5.11 -10.60 0.86
N THR A 23 5.01 -9.38 1.38
CA THR A 23 6.12 -8.42 1.36
C THR A 23 6.11 -7.51 2.58
N ALA A 24 7.29 -6.98 2.94
CA ALA A 24 7.39 -5.92 3.94
C ALA A 24 7.04 -4.58 3.28
N ALA A 25 6.12 -3.85 3.90
CA ALA A 25 5.76 -2.50 3.49
C ALA A 25 6.14 -1.51 4.59
N LEU A 26 6.84 -0.45 4.21
CA LEU A 26 7.16 0.67 5.08
C LEU A 26 5.93 1.57 5.21
N ALA A 27 5.52 1.88 6.44
CA ALA A 27 4.49 2.87 6.70
C ALA A 27 5.05 4.26 6.36
N ASP A 28 4.49 4.91 5.36
CA ASP A 28 4.89 6.26 4.97
C ASP A 28 3.66 7.16 4.97
N THR A 29 3.41 7.83 6.09
CA THR A 29 2.31 8.79 6.22
C THR A 29 2.54 10.06 5.38
N GLY A 30 3.74 10.28 4.85
CA GLY A 30 4.05 11.36 3.91
C GLY A 30 3.76 10.99 2.45
N ALA A 31 3.68 9.69 2.14
CA ALA A 31 3.24 9.19 0.84
C ALA A 31 1.71 9.09 0.78
N LEU A 32 1.12 9.39 -0.37
CA LEU A 32 -0.33 9.32 -0.57
C LEU A 32 -0.79 7.93 -1.02
N HIS A 33 -0.18 7.40 -2.08
CA HIS A 33 -0.58 6.13 -2.71
C HIS A 33 0.27 4.96 -2.19
N LEU A 34 -0.16 3.73 -2.49
CA LEU A 34 0.76 2.58 -2.42
C LEU A 34 1.87 2.80 -3.46
N CYS A 35 3.13 2.62 -3.07
CA CYS A 35 4.24 2.52 -4.02
C CYS A 35 4.75 1.08 -4.02
N ILE A 36 4.97 0.51 -5.20
CA ILE A 36 5.53 -0.83 -5.36
C ILE A 36 6.74 -0.82 -6.29
N PRO A 37 7.73 -1.68 -6.05
CA PRO A 37 8.81 -1.90 -7.01
C PRO A 37 8.31 -2.57 -8.29
N ALA A 38 9.01 -2.34 -9.40
CA ALA A 38 8.67 -2.92 -10.71
C ALA A 38 8.58 -4.46 -10.69
N HIS A 39 9.38 -5.15 -9.86
CA HIS A 39 9.33 -6.61 -9.76
C HIS A 39 8.01 -7.13 -9.17
N ILE A 40 7.31 -6.34 -8.33
CA ILE A 40 5.98 -6.71 -7.82
C ILE A 40 4.94 -6.57 -8.92
N GLN A 41 4.99 -5.48 -9.70
CA GLN A 41 4.13 -5.29 -10.86
C GLN A 41 4.22 -6.47 -11.83
N ILE A 42 5.44 -6.92 -12.14
CA ILE A 42 5.70 -8.03 -13.06
C ILE A 42 5.12 -9.35 -12.51
N GLN A 43 5.38 -9.68 -11.25
CA GLN A 43 4.91 -10.93 -10.63
C GLN A 43 3.39 -11.01 -10.54
N LEU A 44 2.75 -9.89 -10.18
CA LEU A 44 1.29 -9.80 -10.07
C LEU A 44 0.61 -9.48 -11.41
N LYS A 45 1.38 -9.36 -12.52
CA LYS A 45 0.90 -8.99 -13.86
C LYS A 45 -0.05 -7.79 -13.85
N LEU A 46 0.31 -6.76 -13.09
CA LEU A 46 -0.54 -5.57 -12.94
C LEU A 46 -0.46 -4.70 -14.20
N THR A 47 -1.62 -4.30 -14.69
CA THR A 47 -1.73 -3.47 -15.89
C THR A 47 -1.53 -1.99 -15.53
N GLU A 48 -0.79 -1.27 -16.37
CA GLU A 48 -0.70 0.19 -16.30
C GLU A 48 -2.04 0.80 -16.72
N ILE A 49 -2.66 1.54 -15.80
CA ILE A 49 -3.96 2.19 -15.99
C ILE A 49 -3.74 3.63 -16.45
N ASP A 50 -2.73 4.29 -15.90
CA ASP A 50 -2.41 5.70 -16.16
C ASP A 50 -0.94 5.99 -15.79
N ARG A 51 -0.48 7.22 -16.00
CA ARG A 51 0.78 7.73 -15.46
C ARG A 51 0.53 8.97 -14.61
N LYS A 52 1.18 9.04 -13.45
CA LYS A 52 1.03 10.16 -12.50
C LYS A 52 2.33 10.91 -12.30
N GLU A 53 2.27 12.24 -12.32
CA GLU A 53 3.37 13.08 -11.83
C GLU A 53 3.42 12.99 -10.30
N VAL A 54 4.59 12.64 -9.76
CA VAL A 54 4.85 12.55 -8.33
C VAL A 54 5.94 13.55 -7.93
N ILE A 55 5.82 14.10 -6.72
CA ILE A 55 6.83 14.96 -6.10
C ILE A 55 7.53 14.13 -5.04
N LEU A 56 8.84 13.97 -5.18
CA LEU A 56 9.65 13.20 -4.23
C LEU A 56 10.02 14.04 -3.01
N ALA A 57 10.56 13.37 -1.98
CA ALA A 57 11.00 14.02 -0.75
C ALA A 57 12.11 15.08 -0.96
N ASP A 58 12.89 14.95 -2.04
CA ASP A 58 13.91 15.93 -2.44
C ASP A 58 13.34 17.10 -3.30
N GLY A 59 12.03 17.11 -3.53
CA GLY A 59 11.33 18.11 -4.35
C GLY A 59 11.38 17.84 -5.85
N SER A 60 12.10 16.82 -6.32
CA SER A 60 12.13 16.45 -7.73
C SER A 60 10.77 15.91 -8.19
N ARG A 61 10.49 16.05 -9.48
CA ARG A 61 9.26 15.56 -10.11
C ARG A 61 9.54 14.45 -11.09
N GLN A 62 8.72 13.41 -11.06
CA GLN A 62 8.85 12.25 -11.94
C GLN A 62 7.48 11.80 -12.43
N LEU A 63 7.38 11.40 -13.70
CA LEU A 63 6.18 10.79 -14.25
C LEU A 63 6.30 9.26 -14.16
N VAL A 64 5.53 8.63 -13.27
CA VAL A 64 5.64 7.19 -12.97
C VAL A 64 4.36 6.42 -13.36
N PRO A 65 4.47 5.11 -13.71
CA PRO A 65 3.30 4.28 -13.99
C PRO A 65 2.38 4.15 -12.77
N TYR A 66 1.08 4.18 -13.01
CA TYR A 66 0.04 3.88 -12.04
C TYR A 66 -0.69 2.59 -12.45
N VAL A 67 -0.62 1.56 -11.61
CA VAL A 67 -1.04 0.19 -11.94
C VAL A 67 -2.12 -0.30 -10.98
N GLY A 68 -2.90 -1.29 -11.42
CA GLY A 68 -3.88 -1.96 -10.57
C GLY A 68 -4.90 -2.79 -11.35
N PRO A 69 -5.99 -3.20 -10.70
CA PRO A 69 -6.24 -3.09 -9.26
C PRO A 69 -5.32 -4.05 -8.45
N ILE A 70 -5.08 -3.72 -7.18
CA ILE A 70 -4.34 -4.56 -6.23
C ILE A 70 -5.23 -4.78 -5.01
N GLU A 71 -5.42 -6.05 -4.63
CA GLU A 71 -6.01 -6.40 -3.33
C GLU A 71 -4.90 -6.46 -2.29
N ILE A 72 -5.05 -5.68 -1.22
CA ILE A 72 -4.17 -5.69 -0.05
C ILE A 72 -4.86 -6.44 1.08
N ARG A 73 -4.13 -7.34 1.73
CA ARG A 73 -4.55 -7.98 2.98
C ARG A 73 -3.57 -7.70 4.10
N PHE A 74 -4.11 -7.32 5.25
CA PHE A 74 -3.36 -7.16 6.48
C PHE A 74 -4.24 -7.58 7.66
N LYS A 75 -3.82 -8.60 8.42
CA LYS A 75 -4.64 -9.20 9.50
C LYS A 75 -6.07 -9.51 9.01
N ASN A 76 -7.10 -8.94 9.64
CA ASN A 76 -8.51 -9.08 9.27
C ASN A 76 -9.01 -7.96 8.34
N ARG A 77 -8.11 -7.23 7.66
CA ARG A 77 -8.42 -6.15 6.73
C ARG A 77 -8.20 -6.59 5.29
N VAL A 78 -9.08 -6.12 4.42
CA VAL A 78 -9.00 -6.24 2.97
C VAL A 78 -9.30 -4.87 2.36
N GLY A 79 -8.52 -4.48 1.37
CA GLY A 79 -8.66 -3.20 0.67
C GLY A 79 -8.25 -3.34 -0.79
N PHE A 80 -8.74 -2.44 -1.63
CA PHE A 80 -8.47 -2.43 -3.07
C PHE A 80 -7.94 -1.07 -3.50
N VAL A 81 -6.72 -1.04 -4.02
CA VAL A 81 -6.06 0.21 -4.42
C VAL A 81 -5.33 0.05 -5.75
N GLY A 82 -4.94 1.17 -6.36
CA GLY A 82 -3.86 1.19 -7.33
C GLY A 82 -2.53 1.57 -6.68
N ALA A 83 -1.44 1.42 -7.43
CA ALA A 83 -0.09 1.70 -6.95
C ALA A 83 0.76 2.46 -7.96
N LEU A 84 1.67 3.29 -7.46
CA LEU A 84 2.74 3.91 -8.23
C LEU A 84 3.92 2.92 -8.35
N VAL A 85 4.44 2.73 -9.56
CA VAL A 85 5.57 1.83 -9.78
C VAL A 85 6.88 2.62 -9.71
N MET A 86 7.56 2.53 -8.56
CA MET A 86 8.79 3.27 -8.27
C MET A 86 9.49 2.71 -7.03
N GLY A 87 10.76 3.08 -6.85
CA GLY A 87 11.55 2.66 -5.70
C GLY A 87 11.92 1.17 -5.69
N ASP A 88 12.49 0.73 -4.56
CA ASP A 88 13.03 -0.61 -4.34
C ASP A 88 12.30 -1.40 -3.23
N GLN A 89 11.44 -0.72 -2.46
CA GLN A 89 10.61 -1.30 -1.41
C GLN A 89 9.15 -0.84 -1.52
N VAL A 90 8.25 -1.56 -0.87
CA VAL A 90 6.83 -1.17 -0.81
C VAL A 90 6.64 -0.05 0.19
N LEU A 91 5.98 1.03 -0.22
CA LEU A 91 5.53 2.10 0.66
C LEU A 91 4.02 2.03 0.83
N LEU A 92 3.57 1.91 2.07
CA LEU A 92 2.17 1.99 2.44
C LEU A 92 1.83 3.45 2.74
N GLY A 93 1.25 4.12 1.75
CA GLY A 93 0.81 5.52 1.84
C GLY A 93 -0.51 5.71 2.60
N ALA A 94 -0.96 6.96 2.71
CA ALA A 94 -2.16 7.34 3.43
C ALA A 94 -3.43 6.65 2.92
N ILE A 95 -3.66 6.58 1.59
CA ILE A 95 -4.86 5.94 1.01
C ILE A 95 -5.02 4.49 1.47
N PRO A 96 -4.05 3.58 1.25
CA PRO A 96 -4.21 2.20 1.71
C PRO A 96 -4.22 2.08 3.24
N MET A 97 -3.58 2.98 4.01
CA MET A 97 -3.68 2.95 5.47
C MET A 97 -5.07 3.34 5.98
N GLU A 98 -5.68 4.36 5.40
CA GLU A 98 -7.03 4.82 5.75
C GLU A 98 -8.11 3.82 5.29
N ASP A 99 -7.98 3.28 4.07
CA ASP A 99 -8.89 2.25 3.53
C ASP A 99 -8.93 1.00 4.42
N LEU A 100 -7.77 0.60 4.95
CA LEU A 100 -7.63 -0.56 5.83
C LEU A 100 -7.89 -0.24 7.31
N ASP A 101 -8.17 1.01 7.68
CA ASP A 101 -8.38 1.48 9.05
C ASP A 101 -7.23 1.08 9.99
N LEU A 102 -6.01 1.51 9.61
CA LEU A 102 -4.76 1.18 10.29
C LEU A 102 -4.23 2.35 11.12
N ILE A 103 -3.46 2.00 12.15
CA ILE A 103 -2.73 2.94 12.99
C ILE A 103 -1.23 2.64 12.95
N VAL A 104 -0.42 3.70 12.94
CA VAL A 104 1.04 3.61 13.12
C VAL A 104 1.34 3.76 14.61
N ILE A 105 2.12 2.84 15.18
CA ILE A 105 2.51 2.83 16.59
C ILE A 105 4.02 3.10 16.69
N PRO A 106 4.47 4.36 16.89
CA PRO A 106 5.89 4.71 16.86
C PRO A 106 6.71 4.04 17.97
N ALA A 107 6.09 3.81 19.13
CA ALA A 107 6.75 3.23 20.29
C ALA A 107 7.24 1.79 20.02
N THR A 108 6.45 1.00 19.29
CA THR A 108 6.76 -0.39 18.94
C THR A 108 7.30 -0.54 17.52
N ARG A 109 7.27 0.53 16.72
CA ARG A 109 7.60 0.55 15.29
C ARG A 109 6.78 -0.43 14.46
N THR A 110 5.49 -0.54 14.77
CA THR A 110 4.55 -1.43 14.09
C THR A 110 3.37 -0.65 13.50
N ILE A 111 2.75 -1.21 12.47
CA ILE A 111 1.39 -0.85 12.05
C ILE A 111 0.45 -1.88 12.67
N ASP A 112 -0.72 -1.45 13.13
CA ASP A 112 -1.77 -2.35 13.59
C ASP A 112 -3.15 -1.87 13.12
N ILE A 113 -4.16 -2.71 13.28
CA ILE A 113 -5.56 -2.32 13.09
C ILE A 113 -5.96 -1.32 14.18
N ASN A 114 -6.87 -0.42 13.82
CA ASN A 114 -7.42 0.53 14.77
C ASN A 114 -8.12 -0.20 15.95
N PRO A 115 -7.70 0.06 17.20
CA PRO A 115 -8.22 -0.62 18.39
C PRO A 115 -9.68 -0.24 18.70
N ASN A 116 -10.17 0.88 18.17
CA ASN A 116 -11.57 1.28 18.32
C ASN A 116 -12.51 0.49 17.39
N SER A 117 -11.96 -0.29 16.47
CA SER A 117 -12.67 -1.05 15.43
C SER A 117 -12.05 -2.44 15.25
N PRO A 118 -11.87 -3.24 16.32
CA PRO A 118 -11.00 -4.43 16.29
C PRO A 118 -11.47 -5.50 15.29
N ASN A 119 -12.78 -5.65 15.09
CA ASN A 119 -13.34 -6.73 14.28
C ASN A 119 -13.63 -6.32 12.83
N VAL A 120 -14.08 -5.08 12.61
CA VAL A 120 -14.54 -4.57 11.32
C VAL A 120 -13.99 -3.17 11.12
N ALA A 121 -13.37 -2.91 9.97
CA ALA A 121 -12.85 -1.59 9.62
C ALA A 121 -13.97 -0.55 9.63
N THR A 122 -13.68 0.65 10.14
CA THR A 122 -14.63 1.77 10.16
C THR A 122 -14.15 2.89 9.25
N SER A 123 -15.07 3.49 8.49
CA SER A 123 -14.82 4.70 7.72
C SER A 123 -15.89 5.75 8.00
N ILE A 124 -15.55 7.02 7.78
CA ILE A 124 -16.45 8.16 7.98
C ILE A 124 -17.11 8.50 6.65
N ALA A 125 -18.42 8.32 6.57
CA ALA A 125 -19.26 8.80 5.47
C ALA A 125 -20.15 9.94 6.01
N LYS A 126 -19.92 11.17 5.56
CA LYS A 126 -20.70 12.37 5.93
C LYS A 126 -21.09 13.16 4.69
#